data_AF-A0A0Q9SAJ5-F1
#
_entry.id   AF-A0A0Q9SAJ5-F1
#
_cell.length_a   1.000
_cell.length_b   1.000
_cell.length_c   1.000
_cell.angle_alpha   90.00
_cell.angle_beta   90.00
_cell.angle_gamma   90.00
#
_symmetry.space_group_name_H-M   'P 1'
#
loop_
_entity.id
_entity.type
_entity.pdbx_description
1 polymer ?
#
loop_
_entity_poly.entity_id
_entity_poly.type
_entity_poly.pdbx_seq_one_letter_code
_entity_poly.pdbx_strand_id
1 'polypeptide(L)' 'MEEYESMNITLFEKMVDGQLQKISERPWDEKLIQALNVANFILISGKEYEMIEGRLNLDLNVFELLLVTAGSEGGGNRQ' A
#
# COMPACT_ATOMS: atom_id res chain seq x y z
N MET A 1 27.81 8.18 15.44
CA MET A 1 27.04 7.18 14.68
C MET A 1 26.02 7.97 13.90
N GLU A 2 26.10 7.98 12.58
CA GLU A 2 25.02 8.54 11.76
C GLU A 2 23.85 7.57 11.83
N GLU A 3 22.70 8.03 12.33
CA GLU A 3 21.44 7.33 12.13
C GLU A 3 21.14 7.41 10.64
N TYR A 4 21.29 6.29 9.93
CA TYR A 4 20.78 6.21 8.57
C TYR A 4 19.27 6.42 8.65
N GLU A 5 18.75 7.42 7.94
CA GLU A 5 17.31 7.62 7.84
C GLU A 5 16.67 6.36 7.25
N SER A 6 15.98 5.61 8.09
CA SER A 6 15.25 4.42 7.65
C SER A 6 14.06 4.89 6.83
N MET A 7 14.00 4.45 5.57
CA MET A 7 12.83 4.60 4.71
C MET A 7 11.60 3.94 5.37
N ASN A 8 10.41 4.48 5.10
CA ASN A 8 9.14 3.92 5.54
C ASN A 8 8.29 3.44 4.37
N ILE A 9 7.40 2.49 4.64
CA ILE A 9 6.31 2.11 3.76
C ILE A 9 5.02 2.76 4.28
N THR A 10 4.36 3.55 3.44
CA THR A 10 3.03 4.12 3.70
C THR A 10 2.00 3.43 2.83
N LEU A 11 0.89 3.01 3.44
CA LEU A 11 -0.21 2.36 2.73
C LEU A 11 -1.36 3.36 2.59
N PHE A 12 -1.87 3.52 1.37
CA PHE A 12 -3.00 4.40 1.07
C PHE A 12 -4.17 3.59 0.51
N GLU A 13 -5.35 3.75 1.09
CA GLU A 13 -6.60 3.33 0.46
C GLU A 13 -7.06 4.40 -0.52
N LYS A 14 -7.29 4.01 -1.78
CA LYS A 14 -8.00 4.82 -2.76
C LYS A 14 -9.49 4.65 -2.55
N MET A 15 -10.12 5.70 -2.06
CA MET A 15 -11.55 5.78 -1.86
C MET A 15 -12.29 5.87 -3.20
N VAL A 16 -13.59 5.54 -3.19
CA VAL A 16 -14.44 5.54 -4.40
C VAL A 16 -14.55 6.91 -5.08
N ASP A 17 -14.38 8.00 -4.32
CA ASP A 17 -14.37 9.38 -4.82
C ASP A 17 -12.98 9.83 -5.33
N GLY A 18 -12.01 8.91 -5.33
CA GLY A 18 -10.64 9.16 -5.75
C GLY A 18 -9.72 9.74 -4.68
N GLN A 19 -10.22 10.02 -3.47
CA GLN A 19 -9.37 10.48 -2.37
C GLN A 19 -8.44 9.37 -1.89
N LEU A 20 -7.26 9.76 -1.38
CA LEU A 20 -6.31 8.84 -0.78
C LEU A 20 -6.37 8.96 0.75
N GLN A 21 -6.73 7.87 1.42
CA GLN A 21 -6.73 7.79 2.87
C GLN A 21 -5.49 7.02 3.35
N LYS A 22 -4.70 7.60 4.24
CA LYS A 22 -3.57 6.89 4.85
C LYS A 22 -4.08 5.79 5.79
N ILE A 23 -3.77 4.58 5.37
CA ILE A 23 -3.89 3.26 5.96
C ILE A 23 -3.17 2.93 7.26
N SER A 24 -1.87 3.12 7.12
CA SER A 24 -0.83 2.52 7.93
C SER A 24 0.50 3.10 7.47
N GLU A 25 1.45 3.17 8.38
CA GLU A 25 2.84 3.44 8.09
C GLU A 25 3.68 2.49 8.94
N ARG A 26 4.78 2.00 8.38
CA ARG A 26 5.71 1.11 9.07
C ARG A 26 7.12 1.24 8.49
N PRO A 27 8.16 0.87 9.26
CA PRO A 27 9.52 0.84 8.75
C PRO A 27 9.65 -0.04 7.50
N TRP A 28 10.55 0.36 6.61
CA TRP A 28 10.96 -0.45 5.47
C TRP A 28 11.72 -1.69 5.95
N ASP A 29 11.08 -2.86 5.82
CA ASP A 29 11.64 -4.16 6.17
C ASP A 29 11.85 -4.97 4.89
N GLU A 30 13.08 -5.47 4.66
CA GLU A 30 13.42 -6.24 3.46
C GLU A 30 12.54 -7.48 3.25
N LYS A 31 12.13 -8.16 4.33
CA LYS A 31 11.24 -9.32 4.25
C LYS A 31 9.84 -8.92 3.82
N LEU A 32 9.36 -7.76 4.28
CA LEU A 32 8.07 -7.22 3.87
C LEU A 32 8.10 -6.87 2.37
N ILE A 33 9.16 -6.23 1.88
CA ILE A 33 9.32 -5.93 0.45
C ILE A 33 9.35 -7.21 -0.39
N GLN A 34 10.08 -8.24 0.04
CA GLN A 34 10.08 -9.54 -0.64
C GLN A 34 8.69 -10.18 -0.70
N ALA A 35 7.91 -10.09 0.39
CA ALA A 35 6.53 -10.58 0.40
C ALA A 35 5.63 -9.79 -0.55
N LEU A 36 5.80 -8.47 -0.62
CA LEU A 36 5.02 -7.59 -1.51
C LEU A 36 5.26 -7.88 -3.00
N ASN A 37 6.45 -8.36 -3.38
CA ASN A 37 6.76 -8.72 -4.78
C ASN A 37 5.90 -9.87 -5.34
N VAL A 38 5.31 -10.69 -4.47
CA VAL A 38 4.49 -11.86 -4.87
C VAL A 38 3.05 -11.78 -4.38
N ALA A 39 2.74 -10.87 -3.45
CA ALA A 39 1.38 -10.67 -2.98
C ALA A 39 0.55 -9.92 -4.02
N ASN A 40 -0.76 -10.16 -4.00
CA ASN A 40 -1.75 -9.33 -4.70
C ASN A 40 -2.67 -8.59 -3.73
N PHE A 41 -2.84 -9.15 -2.53
CA PHE A 41 -3.72 -8.63 -1.49
C PHE A 41 -2.96 -8.37 -0.20
N ILE A 42 -3.40 -7.35 0.54
CA ILE A 42 -2.91 -7.01 1.88
C ILE A 42 -4.09 -7.07 2.86
N LEU A 43 -3.88 -7.74 4.01
CA LEU A 43 -4.83 -7.76 5.12
C LEU A 43 -4.37 -6.81 6.22
N ILE A 44 -5.19 -5.82 6.58
CA ILE A 44 -4.91 -4.87 7.66
C ILE A 44 -6.17 -4.70 8.51
N SER A 45 -6.04 -4.88 9.82
CA SER A 45 -7.15 -4.72 10.76
C SER A 45 -8.41 -5.52 10.38
N GLY A 46 -8.23 -6.70 9.79
CA GLY A 46 -9.32 -7.58 9.35
C GLY A 46 -9.98 -7.19 8.02
N LYS A 47 -9.50 -6.15 7.34
CA LYS A 47 -9.97 -5.72 6.01
C LYS A 47 -8.94 -6.06 4.95
N GLU A 48 -9.40 -6.68 3.86
CA GLU A 48 -8.57 -7.08 2.74
C GLU A 48 -8.56 -5.98 1.67
N TYR A 49 -7.40 -5.80 1.05
CA TYR A 49 -7.18 -4.79 0.03
C TYR A 49 -6.40 -5.38 -1.15
N GLU A 50 -6.78 -5.03 -2.37
CA GLU A 50 -6.01 -5.33 -3.57
C GLU A 50 -4.94 -4.25 -3.79
N MET A 51 -3.72 -4.66 -4.11
CA MET A 51 -2.64 -3.75 -4.49
C MET A 51 -2.82 -3.27 -5.93
N ILE A 52 -2.79 -1.95 -6.12
CA ILE A 52 -2.93 -1.33 -7.44
C ILE A 52 -1.58 -0.84 -7.96
N GLU A 53 -0.82 -0.12 -7.12
CA GLU A 53 0.41 0.55 -7.54
C GLU A 53 1.37 0.72 -6.35
N GLY A 54 2.67 0.61 -6.61
CA GLY A 54 3.73 1.05 -5.71
C GLY A 54 4.43 2.29 -6.26
N ARG A 55 4.57 3.33 -5.44
CA ARG A 55 5.25 4.58 -5.79
C ARG A 55 6.42 4.81 -4.84
N LEU A 56 7.63 4.88 -5.39
CA LEU A 56 8.82 5.31 -4.64
C LEU A 56 8.88 6.83 -4.63
N ASN A 57 8.62 7.45 -3.48
CA ASN A 57 8.68 8.89 -3.27
C ASN A 57 10.04 9.27 -2.68
N LEU A 58 10.94 9.72 -3.56
CA LEU A 58 12.32 10.08 -3.19
C LEU A 58 12.40 11.39 -2.41
N ASP A 59 11.47 12.33 -2.61
CA ASP A 59 11.46 13.61 -1.91
C ASP A 59 11.16 13.44 -0.42
N LEU A 60 10.33 12.43 -0.10
CA LEU A 60 9.94 12.11 1.28
C LEU A 60 10.66 10.90 1.84
N ASN A 61 11.53 10.25 1.06
CA ASN A 61 12.20 8.99 1.44
C ASN A 61 11.21 7.92 1.94
N VAL A 62 10.08 7.76 1.24
CA VAL A 62 9.06 6.74 1.55
C VAL A 62 8.64 5.98 0.31
N PHE A 63 8.19 4.75 0.51
CA PHE A 63 7.50 3.98 -0.51
C PHE A 63 6.02 3.87 -0.18
N GLU A 64 5.21 4.18 -1.16
CA GLU A 64 3.78 4.30 -1.00
C GLU A 64 3.11 3.17 -1.77
N LEU A 65 2.26 2.39 -1.09
CA LEU A 65 1.42 1.40 -1.75
C LEU A 65 0.01 1.91 -1.82
N LEU A 66 -0.53 1.93 -3.03
CA LEU A 66 -1.90 2.26 -3.32
C LEU A 66 -2.75 1.00 -3.33
N LEU A 67 -3.82 1.03 -2.54
CA LEU A 67 -4.69 -0.09 -2.24
C LEU A 67 -6.14 0.26 -2.54
N VAL A 68 -6.95 -0.73 -2.90
CA VAL A 68 -8.42 -0.62 -2.96
C VAL A 68 -9.07 -1.71 -2.11
N THR A 69 -10.22 -1.44 -1.52
CA THR A 69 -10.93 -2.44 -0.70
C THR A 69 -11.31 -3.65 -1.55
N ALA A 70 -10.85 -4.85 -1.15
CA ALA A 70 -11.27 -6.08 -1.79
C ALA A 70 -12.77 -6.32 -1.51
N GLY A 71 -13.55 -6.59 -2.55
CA GLY A 71 -15.00 -6.77 -2.45
C GLY A 71 -15.84 -5.48 -2.48
N SER A 72 -15.21 -4.31 -2.61
CA SER A 72 -15.93 -3.13 -3.10
C SER A 72 -16.07 -3.28 -4.62
N GLU A 73 -17.28 -3.44 -5.12
CA GLU A 73 -17.54 -3.68 -6.55
C GLU A 73 -16.98 -2.55 -7.42
N GLY A 74 -15.83 -2.83 -8.04
CA GLY A 74 -15.33 -2.16 -9.24
C GLY A 74 -15.33 -3.08 -10.47
N GLY A 75 -16.05 -4.20 -10.41
CA GLY A 75 -16.25 -5.13 -11.52
C GLY A 75 -17.51 -4.79 -12.33
N GLY A 76 -17.50 -3.62 -12.99
CA GLY A 76 -18.39 -3.42 -14.13
C GLY A 76 -18.15 -4.50 -15.19
N ASN A 77 -19.22 -5.19 -15.59
CA ASN A 77 -19.33 -6.27 -16.58
C ASN A 77 -18.82 -7.67 -16.18
N ARG A 78 -19.76 -8.50 -15.72
CA ARG A 78 -20.08 -9.76 -16.42
C ARG A 78 -21.58 -9.86 -16.64
N GLN A 79 -21.98 -9.62 -17.89
CA GLN A 79 -23.23 -10.09 -18.49
C GLN A 79 -23.22 -11.62 -18.55
#